data_AF-A0A6P3DNL3-F1
#
_entry.id   AF-A0A6P3DNL3-F1
#
_cell.length_a   1.000
_cell.length_b   1.000
_cell.length_c   1.000
_cell.angle_alpha   90.00
_cell.angle_beta   90.00
_cell.angle_gamma   90.00
#
_symmetry.space_group_name_H-M   'P 1'
#
loop_
_entity.id
_entity.type
_entity.pdbx_description
1 polymer ?
#
loop_
_entity_poly.entity_id
_entity_poly.type
_entity_poly.pdbx_seq_one_letter_code
_entity_poly.pdbx_strand_id
1 'polypeptide(L)'
;MAVSRLCAAFRQITIKGESNFIARYYSSHMLKGSNNTLHFSNFSKNALIVTPSNVHIRFIPKTLDIDFRNPDSTTKKSIYEIPLSRYIPSMEEPLIKQPTKQDLPLTNTSFELPTTENMLEKLAVRLIVIRRKKMKKHKRRKLRKRMKFVWAKIRVNRNAAKEKVFQAELIAQIKEAHMFDPKKYVEERLAILDKEILPRTFKGEILPEDMIKKFIQEKVEKRMRKRNRPHLTLD
;
A
#
# COMPACT_ATOMS: atom_id res chain seq x y z
N MET A 1 24.29 5.90 -23.19
CA MET A 1 24.86 6.13 -21.83
C MET A 1 23.83 6.77 -20.91
N ALA A 2 22.73 6.10 -20.55
CA ALA A 2 21.69 6.70 -19.69
C ALA A 2 20.73 5.67 -19.04
N VAL A 3 21.23 4.56 -18.47
CA VAL A 3 20.35 3.57 -17.79
C VAL A 3 20.83 3.23 -16.36
N SER A 4 21.98 3.73 -15.91
CA SER A 4 22.59 3.32 -14.63
C SER A 4 22.44 4.32 -13.48
N ARG A 5 21.36 5.11 -13.41
CA ARG A 5 21.11 6.06 -12.29
C ARG A 5 19.91 5.78 -11.40
N LEU A 6 19.13 4.71 -11.64
CA LEU A 6 17.96 4.38 -10.81
C LEU A 6 18.22 3.33 -9.71
N CYS A 7 19.42 2.72 -9.65
CA CYS A 7 19.69 1.61 -8.73
C CYS A 7 20.32 1.99 -7.38
N ALA A 8 20.58 3.27 -7.10
CA ALA A 8 21.19 3.70 -5.83
C ALA A 8 20.15 4.11 -4.76
N ALA A 9 18.98 4.61 -5.15
CA ALA A 9 17.99 5.15 -4.22
C ALA A 9 17.18 4.08 -3.46
N PHE A 10 17.19 2.82 -3.91
CA PHE A 10 16.39 1.75 -3.30
C PHE A 10 17.16 0.81 -2.35
N ARG A 11 18.46 1.04 -2.12
CA ARG A 11 19.29 0.15 -1.29
C ARG A 11 19.33 0.48 0.22
N GLN A 12 18.56 1.45 0.69
CA GLN A 12 18.58 1.86 2.11
C GLN A 12 17.21 1.79 2.82
N ILE A 13 16.24 1.04 2.30
CA ILE A 13 15.05 0.73 3.09
C ILE A 13 15.27 -0.61 3.80
N THR A 14 16.09 -0.59 4.85
CA THR A 14 16.10 -1.63 5.87
C THR A 14 14.83 -1.49 6.69
N ILE A 15 13.82 -2.28 6.35
CA ILE A 15 12.61 -2.43 7.15
C ILE A 15 13.03 -3.19 8.42
N LYS A 16 13.40 -2.45 9.48
CA LYS A 16 13.43 -3.03 10.83
C LYS A 16 11.99 -3.36 11.19
N GLY A 17 11.72 -4.66 11.33
CA GLY A 17 10.46 -5.15 11.87
C GLY A 17 10.22 -4.53 13.25
N GLU A 18 8.94 -4.31 13.54
CA GLU A 18 8.37 -3.81 14.80
C GLU A 18 8.20 -2.28 14.90
N SER A 19 7.20 -1.75 14.19
CA SER A 19 6.44 -0.59 14.67
C SER A 19 4.93 -0.86 14.57
N ASN A 20 4.32 -1.23 15.69
CA ASN A 20 2.88 -1.28 15.87
C ASN A 20 2.36 0.14 16.12
N PHE A 21 1.89 0.83 15.09
CA PHE A 21 1.11 2.06 15.26
C PHE A 21 -0.36 1.72 15.57
N ILE A 22 -0.69 1.57 16.86
CA ILE A 22 -2.09 1.52 17.31
C ILE A 22 -2.53 2.95 17.65
N ALA A 23 -3.28 3.56 16.73
CA ALA A 23 -3.99 4.81 16.98
C ALA A 23 -5.12 4.56 18.00
N ARG A 24 -4.95 5.07 19.22
CA ARG A 24 -5.98 5.00 20.29
C ARG A 24 -7.03 6.09 20.09
N TYR A 25 -8.30 5.69 19.98
CA TYR A 25 -9.46 6.56 20.24
C TYR A 25 -10.21 6.02 21.46
N TYR A 26 -10.30 6.85 22.50
CA TYR A 26 -10.99 6.52 23.76
C TYR A 26 -12.51 6.50 23.61
N SER A 27 -13.17 5.56 24.31
CA SER A 27 -14.58 5.62 24.66
C SER A 27 -14.82 4.95 26.02
N SER A 28 -15.22 5.76 27.00
CA SER A 28 -15.56 5.36 28.37
C SER A 28 -17.01 4.89 28.45
N HIS A 29 -17.20 3.60 28.72
CA HIS A 29 -18.37 3.11 29.44
C HIS A 29 -17.92 1.86 30.21
N MET A 30 -18.23 1.86 31.50
CA MET A 30 -18.03 0.79 32.48
C MET A 30 -19.23 -0.16 32.42
N LEU A 31 -19.01 -1.46 32.64
CA LEU A 31 -20.04 -2.39 33.11
C LEU A 31 -19.34 -3.56 33.84
N LYS A 32 -19.95 -3.93 34.96
CA LYS A 32 -19.48 -4.81 36.04
C LYS A 32 -19.27 -6.26 35.60
N GLY A 33 -18.50 -6.99 36.41
CA GLY A 33 -17.89 -8.27 36.08
C GLY A 33 -18.74 -9.53 36.29
N SER A 34 -18.18 -10.64 35.79
CA SER A 34 -18.41 -12.02 36.25
C SER A 34 -17.20 -12.85 35.83
N ASN A 35 -16.48 -13.44 36.78
CA ASN A 35 -15.31 -14.27 36.53
C ASN A 35 -15.76 -15.69 36.19
N ASN A 36 -15.71 -16.08 34.91
CA ASN A 36 -15.97 -17.45 34.49
C ASN A 36 -14.65 -18.06 34.00
N THR A 37 -14.07 -18.95 34.80
CA THR A 37 -12.95 -19.81 34.40
C THR A 37 -13.49 -20.89 33.46
N LEU A 38 -13.21 -20.78 32.16
CA LEU A 38 -13.59 -21.80 31.18
C LEU A 38 -12.51 -22.87 31.08
N HIS A 39 -12.81 -24.05 31.61
CA HIS A 39 -12.02 -25.26 31.40
C HIS A 39 -12.37 -25.85 30.03
N PHE A 40 -11.52 -25.67 29.02
CA PHE A 40 -11.68 -26.32 27.72
C PHE A 40 -11.14 -27.76 27.80
N SER A 41 -11.95 -28.68 28.28
CA SER A 41 -11.77 -30.11 27.98
C SER A 41 -12.76 -30.49 26.91
N ASN A 42 -12.29 -30.75 25.68
CA ASN A 42 -12.75 -31.81 24.77
C ASN A 42 -12.11 -31.59 23.39
N PHE A 43 -10.90 -32.15 23.22
CA PHE A 43 -10.35 -32.39 21.89
C PHE A 43 -10.48 -33.87 21.54
N SER A 44 -10.95 -34.08 20.31
CA SER A 44 -11.10 -35.35 19.61
C SER A 44 -9.82 -36.18 19.62
N LYS A 45 -9.98 -37.52 19.69
CA LYS A 45 -8.97 -38.51 20.10
C LYS A 45 -7.73 -38.71 19.19
N ASN A 46 -7.51 -37.92 18.13
CA ASN A 46 -6.42 -38.17 17.18
C ASN A 46 -5.58 -36.91 16.89
N ALA A 47 -4.82 -36.42 17.87
CA ALA A 47 -3.70 -35.51 17.61
C ALA A 47 -2.64 -35.64 18.71
N LEU A 48 -1.38 -35.62 18.29
CA LEU A 48 -0.14 -35.76 19.06
C LEU A 48 -0.17 -35.05 20.42
N ILE A 49 0.37 -35.74 21.43
CA ILE A 49 0.57 -35.25 22.81
C ILE A 49 1.47 -34.01 22.76
N VAL A 50 0.86 -32.84 22.79
CA VAL A 50 1.52 -31.59 23.20
C VAL A 50 1.09 -31.37 24.64
N THR A 51 2.06 -31.35 25.55
CA THR A 51 1.81 -31.06 26.97
C THR A 51 1.09 -29.73 27.11
N PRO A 52 0.01 -29.63 27.92
CA PRO A 52 -0.72 -28.38 28.06
C PRO A 52 0.16 -27.40 28.84
N SER A 53 0.74 -26.43 28.15
CA SER A 53 1.32 -25.27 28.82
C SER A 53 0.18 -24.57 29.57
N ASN A 54 0.35 -24.42 30.88
CA ASN A 54 -0.66 -23.88 31.76
C ASN A 54 -0.70 -22.35 31.55
N VAL A 55 -1.40 -21.92 30.49
CA VAL A 55 -1.53 -20.50 30.16
C VAL A 55 -2.56 -19.88 31.09
N HIS A 56 -2.09 -19.08 32.05
CA HIS A 56 -2.97 -18.32 32.93
C HIS A 56 -3.54 -17.10 32.19
N ILE A 57 -4.65 -17.30 31.48
CA ILE A 57 -5.34 -16.20 30.80
C ILE A 57 -6.24 -15.48 31.81
N ARG A 58 -5.92 -14.22 32.13
CA ARG A 58 -6.81 -13.34 32.91
C ARG A 58 -7.51 -12.38 31.97
N PHE A 59 -8.83 -12.51 31.87
CA PHE A 59 -9.63 -11.64 31.03
C PHE A 59 -10.09 -10.42 31.84
N ILE A 60 -9.48 -9.27 31.59
CA ILE A 60 -9.91 -7.98 32.15
C ILE A 60 -10.53 -7.17 30.99
N PRO A 61 -11.70 -6.53 31.18
CA PRO A 61 -12.33 -5.81 30.08
C PRO A 61 -11.43 -4.67 29.58
N LYS A 62 -11.03 -4.77 28.30
CA LYS A 62 -10.22 -3.84 27.48
C LYS A 62 -8.71 -4.12 27.36
N THR A 63 -8.21 -5.23 27.88
CA THR A 63 -6.87 -5.75 27.54
C THR A 63 -6.90 -7.28 27.50
N LEU A 64 -6.22 -7.86 26.50
CA LEU A 64 -5.96 -9.29 26.42
C LEU A 64 -4.49 -9.48 26.79
N ASP A 65 -4.20 -9.65 28.08
CA ASP A 65 -2.84 -9.96 28.54
C ASP A 65 -2.65 -11.48 28.41
N ILE A 66 -2.03 -11.89 27.31
CA ILE A 66 -1.51 -13.26 27.15
C ILE A 66 -0.05 -13.20 27.59
N ASP A 67 0.18 -13.49 28.87
CA ASP A 67 1.54 -13.62 29.40
C ASP A 67 2.13 -14.94 28.90
N PHE A 68 2.87 -14.87 27.79
CA PHE A 68 3.85 -15.90 27.47
C PHE A 68 4.98 -15.74 28.47
N ARG A 69 4.91 -16.49 29.58
CA ARG A 69 5.96 -16.58 30.58
C ARG A 69 7.24 -17.08 29.89
N ASN A 70 8.10 -16.17 29.44
CA ASN A 70 9.49 -16.47 29.16
C ASN A 70 10.20 -16.56 30.51
N PRO A 71 10.67 -17.74 30.96
CA PRO A 71 11.60 -17.77 32.07
C PRO A 71 12.91 -17.11 31.59
N ASP A 72 13.40 -16.19 32.41
CA ASP A 72 14.80 -15.76 32.45
C ASP A 72 15.25 -14.71 31.41
N SER A 73 15.03 -13.43 31.74
CA SER A 73 16.08 -12.41 31.54
C SER A 73 15.95 -11.31 32.59
N THR A 74 16.83 -11.39 33.57
CA THR A 74 17.11 -10.38 34.58
C THR A 74 17.73 -9.13 33.93
N THR A 75 17.49 -7.97 34.54
CA THR A 75 18.11 -6.65 34.33
C THR A 75 17.59 -5.76 33.18
N LYS A 76 16.52 -5.00 33.47
CA LYS A 76 16.32 -3.67 32.86
C LYS A 76 16.65 -2.61 33.92
N LYS A 77 17.76 -1.89 33.73
CA LYS A 77 18.17 -0.77 34.58
C LYS A 77 17.18 0.40 34.41
N SER A 78 16.85 1.07 35.52
CA SER A 78 15.86 2.15 35.54
C SER A 78 16.39 3.42 34.85
N ILE A 79 15.51 4.16 34.20
CA ILE A 79 15.80 5.34 33.36
C ILE A 79 16.39 6.53 34.17
N TYR A 80 16.43 6.44 35.51
CA TYR A 80 16.95 7.50 36.39
C TYR A 80 18.49 7.63 36.45
N GLU A 81 19.26 6.79 35.76
CA GLU A 81 20.74 6.80 35.81
C GLU A 81 21.44 7.59 34.68
N ILE A 82 20.72 8.36 33.86
CA ILE A 82 21.36 9.16 32.81
C ILE A 82 21.79 10.52 33.40
N PRO A 83 23.09 10.82 33.58
CA PRO A 83 23.51 12.13 34.02
C PRO A 83 23.29 13.13 32.87
N LEU A 84 22.37 14.08 33.08
CA LEU A 84 22.23 15.25 32.22
C LEU A 84 23.55 16.02 32.23
N SER A 85 24.25 16.05 31.11
CA SER A 85 25.50 16.78 30.94
C SER A 85 25.27 18.28 31.23
N ARG A 86 25.87 18.76 32.32
CA ARG A 86 25.98 20.17 32.69
C ARG A 86 26.85 20.90 31.66
N TYR A 87 26.23 21.43 30.62
CA TYR A 87 26.85 22.49 29.84
C TYR A 87 25.75 23.43 29.36
N ILE A 88 25.48 24.45 30.17
CA ILE A 88 24.70 25.61 29.78
C ILE A 88 25.76 26.67 29.46
N PRO A 89 25.90 27.13 28.20
CA PRO A 89 26.79 28.24 27.92
C PRO A 89 26.26 29.48 28.66
N SER A 90 27.17 30.17 29.36
CA SER A 90 26.94 31.44 30.02
C SER A 90 26.29 32.43 29.03
N MET A 91 25.05 32.84 29.32
CA MET A 91 24.33 33.83 28.52
C MET A 91 24.92 35.21 28.86
N GLU A 92 25.78 35.73 28.00
CA GLU A 92 26.25 37.12 28.10
C GLU A 92 25.05 38.07 27.96
N GLU A 93 24.91 39.00 28.91
CA GLU A 93 23.88 40.03 28.87
C GLU A 93 24.09 40.92 27.63
N PRO A 94 23.02 41.23 26.87
CA PRO A 94 23.17 42.03 25.66
C PRO A 94 23.65 43.43 26.03
N LEU A 95 24.83 43.80 25.50
CA LEU A 95 25.38 45.15 25.52
C LEU A 95 24.28 46.17 25.18
N ILE A 96 24.13 47.13 26.09
CA ILE A 96 23.23 48.27 26.04
C ILE A 96 23.19 48.84 24.61
N LYS A 97 22.02 48.76 23.98
CA LYS A 97 21.77 49.34 22.66
C LYS A 97 22.17 50.82 22.68
N GLN A 98 23.16 51.19 21.88
CA GLN A 98 23.45 52.60 21.66
C GLN A 98 22.20 53.28 21.07
N PRO A 99 21.91 54.54 21.43
CA PRO A 99 20.76 55.25 20.91
C PRO A 99 20.93 55.37 19.40
N THR A 100 20.02 54.75 18.64
CA THR A 100 19.92 54.89 17.20
C THR A 100 19.90 56.38 16.89
N LYS A 101 20.87 56.87 16.12
CA LYS A 101 20.79 58.21 15.53
C LYS A 101 19.50 58.24 14.71
N GLN A 102 18.55 59.06 15.11
CA GLN A 102 17.30 59.26 14.38
C GLN A 102 17.66 60.02 13.11
N ASP A 103 17.89 59.29 12.03
CA ASP A 103 17.90 59.89 10.70
C ASP A 103 16.48 60.39 10.42
N LEU A 104 16.39 61.69 10.09
CA LEU A 104 15.34 62.48 9.44
C LEU A 104 13.88 62.00 9.59
N PRO A 105 12.92 62.88 9.92
CA PRO A 105 11.54 62.47 10.16
C PRO A 105 11.02 61.74 8.93
N LEU A 106 10.78 60.44 9.09
CA LEU A 106 10.05 59.63 8.14
C LEU A 106 8.73 60.37 7.94
N THR A 107 8.61 61.06 6.80
CA THR A 107 7.38 61.72 6.39
C THR A 107 6.26 60.74 6.67
N ASN A 108 5.27 61.17 7.44
CA ASN A 108 4.06 60.40 7.75
C ASN A 108 3.35 60.08 6.43
N THR A 109 3.83 59.06 5.74
CA THR A 109 3.03 58.30 4.79
C THR A 109 2.05 57.59 5.69
N SER A 110 0.86 58.18 5.77
CA SER A 110 -0.29 57.57 6.40
C SER A 110 -0.30 56.09 6.02
N PHE A 111 -0.10 55.22 7.00
CA PHE A 111 -0.42 53.81 6.83
C PHE A 111 -1.94 53.74 6.71
N GLU A 112 -2.45 54.03 5.52
CA GLU A 112 -3.84 53.77 5.19
C GLU A 112 -4.03 52.27 5.28
N LEU A 113 -4.86 51.85 6.24
CA LEU A 113 -5.30 50.48 6.35
C LEU A 113 -5.95 50.10 5.00
N PRO A 114 -5.58 48.96 4.39
CA PRO A 114 -6.11 48.57 3.10
C PRO A 114 -7.64 48.57 3.15
N THR A 115 -8.27 49.17 2.14
CA THR A 115 -9.73 49.42 2.04
C THR A 115 -10.54 48.18 2.46
N THR A 116 -11.18 48.24 3.62
CA THR A 116 -11.85 47.11 4.30
C THR A 116 -13.19 46.73 3.66
N GLU A 117 -13.73 47.59 2.79
CA GLU A 117 -15.06 47.47 2.20
C GLU A 117 -15.22 46.17 1.41
N ASN A 118 -14.27 45.87 0.52
CA ASN A 118 -14.27 44.65 -0.29
C ASN A 118 -13.88 43.39 0.49
N MET A 119 -13.30 43.52 1.68
CA MET A 119 -12.95 42.38 2.54
C MET A 119 -14.18 41.81 3.24
N LEU A 120 -15.10 42.65 3.70
CA LEU A 120 -16.32 42.22 4.41
C LEU A 120 -17.22 41.35 3.52
N GLU A 121 -17.40 41.73 2.25
CA GLU A 121 -18.18 40.94 1.29
C GLU A 121 -17.52 39.59 1.00
N LYS A 122 -16.20 39.56 0.78
CA LYS A 122 -15.43 38.31 0.58
C LYS A 122 -15.52 37.39 1.81
N LEU A 123 -15.51 37.95 3.02
CA LEU A 123 -15.70 37.21 4.27
C LEU A 123 -17.14 36.68 4.39
N ALA A 124 -18.15 37.48 4.02
CA ALA A 124 -19.55 37.07 4.03
C ALA A 124 -19.83 35.91 3.06
N VAL A 125 -19.29 35.97 1.83
CA VAL A 125 -19.38 34.88 0.85
C VAL A 125 -18.74 33.59 1.41
N ARG A 126 -17.56 33.69 2.04
CA ARG A 126 -16.91 32.54 2.69
C ARG A 126 -17.78 31.97 3.82
N LEU A 127 -18.41 32.81 4.63
CA LEU A 127 -19.32 32.37 5.70
C LEU A 127 -20.53 31.62 5.15
N ILE A 128 -21.12 32.05 4.02
CA ILE A 128 -22.22 31.34 3.37
C ILE A 128 -21.77 29.94 2.92
N VAL A 129 -20.59 29.82 2.28
CA VAL A 129 -20.03 28.53 1.87
C VAL A 129 -19.79 27.61 3.08
N ILE A 130 -19.22 28.16 4.15
CA ILE A 130 -18.98 27.42 5.40
C ILE A 130 -20.30 26.94 6.00
N ARG A 131 -21.34 27.80 6.08
CA ARG A 131 -22.67 27.43 6.59
C ARG A 131 -23.33 26.34 5.75
N ARG A 132 -23.22 26.40 4.42
CA ARG A 132 -23.70 25.33 3.52
C ARG A 132 -22.98 24.01 3.77
N LYS A 133 -21.64 24.02 3.87
CA LYS A 133 -20.83 22.83 4.19
C LYS A 133 -21.16 22.28 5.57
N LYS A 134 -21.31 23.14 6.58
CA LYS A 134 -21.75 22.80 7.94
C LYS A 134 -23.10 22.09 7.91
N MET A 135 -24.08 22.67 7.22
CA MET A 135 -25.43 22.12 7.12
C MET A 135 -25.44 20.76 6.39
N LYS A 136 -24.70 20.62 5.29
CA LYS A 136 -24.52 19.32 4.59
C LYS A 136 -23.90 18.26 5.51
N LYS A 137 -22.85 18.60 6.27
CA LYS A 137 -22.20 17.70 7.24
C LYS A 137 -23.16 17.31 8.38
N HIS A 138 -23.90 18.28 8.93
CA HIS A 138 -24.88 18.06 9.98
C HIS A 138 -26.00 17.11 9.51
N LYS A 139 -26.65 17.42 8.39
CA LYS A 139 -27.69 16.57 7.80
C LYS A 139 -27.18 15.16 7.50
N ARG A 140 -25.97 15.04 6.94
CA ARG A 140 -25.33 13.73 6.68
C ARG A 140 -25.12 12.94 7.96
N ARG A 141 -24.59 13.57 9.02
CA ARG A 141 -24.43 12.92 10.34
C ARG A 141 -25.76 12.46 10.92
N LYS A 142 -26.81 13.29 10.85
CA LYS A 142 -28.17 12.93 11.29
C LYS A 142 -28.70 11.71 10.52
N LEU A 143 -28.51 11.69 9.19
CA LEU A 143 -28.87 10.54 8.35
C LEU A 143 -28.10 9.27 8.76
N ARG A 144 -26.78 9.37 9.01
CA ARG A 144 -25.99 8.20 9.43
C ARG A 144 -26.45 7.58 10.73
N LYS A 145 -26.84 8.43 11.69
CA LYS A 145 -27.39 7.97 12.97
C LYS A 145 -28.72 7.25 12.75
N ARG A 146 -29.62 7.84 11.96
CA ARG A 146 -30.94 7.27 11.65
C ARG A 146 -30.84 5.93 10.90
N MET A 147 -29.96 5.84 9.90
CA MET A 147 -29.83 4.67 9.01
C MET A 147 -28.72 3.69 9.41
N LYS A 148 -28.18 3.78 10.64
CA LYS A 148 -27.01 3.03 11.09
C LYS A 148 -27.12 1.53 10.77
N PHE A 149 -28.25 0.92 11.13
CA PHE A 149 -28.47 -0.53 10.98
C PHE A 149 -28.70 -0.94 9.53
N VAL A 150 -29.45 -0.14 8.75
CA VAL A 150 -29.68 -0.39 7.32
C VAL A 150 -28.35 -0.42 6.58
N TRP A 151 -27.46 0.54 6.83
CA TRP A 151 -26.14 0.56 6.20
C TRP A 151 -25.20 -0.52 6.72
N ALA A 152 -25.33 -0.93 7.99
CA ALA A 152 -24.61 -2.09 8.50
C ALA A 152 -25.02 -3.36 7.75
N LYS A 153 -26.32 -3.59 7.54
CA LYS A 153 -26.84 -4.71 6.74
C LYS A 153 -26.31 -4.69 5.30
N ILE A 154 -26.37 -3.53 4.64
CA ILE A 154 -25.83 -3.36 3.29
C ILE A 154 -24.32 -3.64 3.25
N ARG A 155 -23.57 -3.18 4.26
CA ARG A 155 -22.13 -3.43 4.35
C ARG A 155 -21.83 -4.92 4.49
N VAL A 156 -22.53 -5.61 5.39
CA VAL A 156 -22.39 -7.06 5.59
C VAL A 156 -22.65 -7.81 4.29
N ASN A 157 -23.75 -7.49 3.60
CA ASN A 157 -24.08 -8.12 2.32
C ASN A 157 -23.02 -7.87 1.24
N ARG A 158 -22.49 -6.64 1.14
CA ARG A 158 -21.41 -6.32 0.20
C ARG A 158 -20.13 -7.07 0.52
N ASN A 159 -19.78 -7.19 1.80
CA ASN A 159 -18.61 -7.93 2.23
C ASN A 159 -18.77 -9.43 1.93
N ALA A 160 -19.95 -10.01 2.21
CA ALA A 160 -20.23 -11.40 1.88
C ALA A 160 -20.19 -11.67 0.36
N ALA A 161 -20.69 -10.75 -0.46
CA ALA A 161 -20.60 -10.87 -1.91
C ALA A 161 -19.14 -10.83 -2.39
N LYS A 162 -18.33 -9.92 -1.84
CA LYS A 162 -16.89 -9.85 -2.16
C LYS A 162 -16.15 -11.12 -1.75
N GLU A 163 -16.45 -11.62 -0.55
CA GLU A 163 -15.84 -12.86 -0.05
C GLU A 163 -16.18 -14.05 -0.95
N LYS A 164 -17.43 -14.16 -1.41
CA LYS A 164 -17.83 -15.21 -2.36
C LYS A 164 -17.07 -15.13 -3.69
N VAL A 165 -16.92 -13.93 -4.24
CA VAL A 165 -16.15 -13.71 -5.48
C VAL A 165 -14.69 -14.12 -5.26
N PHE A 166 -14.10 -13.69 -4.16
CA PHE A 166 -12.72 -14.05 -3.80
C PHE A 166 -12.53 -15.57 -3.64
N GLN A 167 -13.44 -16.25 -2.95
CA GLN A 167 -13.41 -17.70 -2.81
C GLN A 167 -13.55 -18.42 -4.15
N ALA A 168 -14.42 -17.92 -5.03
CA ALA A 168 -14.58 -18.48 -6.37
C ALA A 168 -13.29 -18.34 -7.20
N GLU A 169 -12.62 -17.19 -7.14
CA GLU A 169 -11.33 -16.95 -7.78
C GLU A 169 -10.26 -17.92 -7.26
N LEU A 170 -10.16 -18.11 -5.95
CA LEU A 170 -9.21 -19.05 -5.35
C LEU A 170 -9.48 -20.49 -5.79
N ILE A 171 -10.74 -20.93 -5.78
CA ILE A 171 -11.11 -22.27 -6.25
C ILE A 171 -10.79 -22.43 -7.73
N ALA A 172 -10.98 -21.39 -8.54
CA ALA A 172 -10.62 -21.41 -9.96
C ALA A 172 -9.10 -21.58 -10.14
N GLN A 173 -8.28 -20.84 -9.40
CA GLN A 173 -6.81 -20.98 -9.43
C GLN A 173 -6.36 -22.38 -9.00
N ILE A 174 -6.97 -22.94 -7.95
CA ILE A 174 -6.68 -24.30 -7.47
C ILE A 174 -7.02 -25.32 -8.56
N LYS A 175 -8.19 -25.18 -9.21
CA LYS A 175 -8.60 -26.05 -10.31
C LYS A 175 -7.66 -25.94 -11.51
N GLU A 176 -7.27 -24.73 -11.88
CA GLU A 176 -6.29 -24.48 -12.95
C GLU A 176 -4.96 -25.17 -12.63
N ALA A 177 -4.47 -25.02 -11.40
CA ALA A 177 -3.25 -25.68 -10.94
C ALA A 177 -3.35 -27.22 -10.93
N HIS A 178 -4.51 -27.79 -10.57
CA HIS A 178 -4.73 -29.23 -10.64
C HIS A 178 -4.84 -29.76 -12.07
N MET A 179 -5.41 -28.97 -12.98
CA MET A 179 -5.53 -29.31 -14.40
C MET A 179 -4.25 -29.03 -15.19
N PHE A 180 -3.25 -28.40 -14.57
CA PHE A 180 -2.00 -28.05 -15.22
C PHE A 180 -1.15 -29.30 -15.49
N ASP A 181 -1.05 -29.67 -16.75
CA ASP A 181 -0.11 -30.70 -17.21
C ASP A 181 1.16 -30.03 -17.77
N PRO A 182 2.33 -30.23 -17.13
CA PRO A 182 3.58 -29.62 -17.56
C PRO A 182 4.03 -30.11 -18.94
N LYS A 183 3.74 -31.36 -19.33
CA LYS A 183 4.15 -31.88 -20.64
C LYS A 183 3.41 -31.16 -21.76
N LYS A 184 2.08 -31.11 -21.63
CA LYS A 184 1.22 -30.38 -22.56
C LYS A 184 1.60 -28.90 -22.64
N TYR A 185 1.90 -28.26 -21.51
CA TYR A 185 2.36 -26.87 -21.49
C TYR A 185 3.65 -26.67 -22.30
N VAL A 186 4.64 -27.55 -22.13
CA VAL A 186 5.90 -27.49 -22.88
C VAL A 186 5.66 -27.74 -24.37
N GLU A 187 4.84 -28.73 -24.73
CA GLU A 187 4.46 -29.02 -26.12
C GLU A 187 3.78 -27.82 -26.77
N GLU A 188 2.84 -27.16 -26.08
CA GLU A 188 2.19 -25.94 -26.57
C GLU A 188 3.20 -24.80 -26.79
N ARG A 189 4.21 -24.66 -25.92
CA ARG A 189 5.28 -23.66 -26.08
C ARG A 189 6.19 -23.96 -27.24
N LEU A 190 6.61 -25.22 -27.41
CA LEU A 190 7.39 -25.66 -28.57
C LEU A 190 6.60 -25.46 -29.86
N ALA A 191 5.32 -25.81 -29.88
CA ALA A 191 4.44 -25.58 -31.03
C ALA A 191 4.30 -24.09 -31.38
N ILE A 192 4.33 -23.17 -30.41
CA ILE A 192 4.35 -21.73 -30.69
C ILE A 192 5.67 -21.30 -31.34
N LEU A 193 6.80 -21.89 -30.93
CA LEU A 193 8.11 -21.60 -31.53
C LEU A 193 8.23 -22.19 -32.94
N ASP A 194 7.66 -23.38 -33.15
CA ASP A 194 7.68 -24.07 -34.44
C ASP A 194 6.69 -23.49 -35.44
N LYS A 195 5.66 -22.76 -34.98
CA LYS A 195 4.72 -22.05 -35.86
C LYS A 195 5.47 -21.02 -36.71
N GLU A 196 5.36 -21.18 -38.03
CA GLU A 196 5.91 -20.22 -38.99
C GLU A 196 5.29 -18.84 -38.79
N ILE A 197 6.08 -17.89 -38.29
CA ILE A 197 5.64 -16.50 -38.14
C ILE A 197 5.70 -15.84 -39.53
N LEU A 198 4.54 -15.68 -40.16
CA LEU A 198 4.43 -14.94 -41.41
C LEU A 198 4.50 -13.42 -41.15
N PRO A 199 5.29 -12.66 -41.93
CA PRO A 199 5.28 -11.22 -41.84
C PRO A 199 3.93 -10.67 -42.34
N ARG A 200 3.43 -9.62 -41.69
CA ARG A 200 2.16 -8.96 -42.08
C ARG A 200 2.24 -8.20 -43.41
N THR A 201 3.44 -7.87 -43.83
CA THR A 201 3.70 -7.13 -45.07
C THR A 201 4.76 -7.84 -45.88
N PHE A 202 4.68 -7.70 -47.20
CA PHE A 202 5.69 -8.20 -48.13
C PHE A 202 6.08 -7.06 -49.07
N LYS A 203 7.38 -6.71 -49.11
CA LYS A 203 7.92 -5.57 -49.88
C LYS A 203 7.25 -4.21 -49.56
N GLY A 204 6.69 -4.05 -48.36
CA GLY A 204 6.07 -2.80 -47.90
C GLY A 204 4.55 -2.74 -48.07
N GLU A 205 3.95 -3.67 -48.82
CA GLU A 205 2.49 -3.74 -49.01
C GLU A 205 1.86 -4.76 -48.06
N ILE A 206 0.64 -4.47 -47.59
CA ILE A 206 -0.19 -5.39 -46.80
C ILE A 206 -0.92 -6.28 -47.79
N LEU A 207 -0.59 -7.56 -47.79
CA LEU A 207 -1.16 -8.56 -48.70
C LEU A 207 -1.81 -9.70 -47.90
N PRO A 208 -2.73 -10.46 -48.50
CA PRO A 208 -3.30 -11.65 -47.88
C PRO A 208 -2.21 -12.66 -47.49
N GLU A 209 -2.39 -13.36 -46.36
CA GLU A 209 -1.40 -14.29 -45.79
C GLU A 209 -0.99 -15.39 -46.78
N ASP A 210 -1.94 -15.92 -47.56
CA ASP A 210 -1.70 -16.95 -48.57
C ASP A 210 -0.73 -16.47 -49.67
N MET A 211 -0.84 -15.21 -50.09
CA MET A 211 0.05 -14.64 -51.10
C MET A 211 1.45 -14.40 -50.53
N ILE A 212 1.55 -13.90 -49.30
CA ILE A 212 2.83 -13.72 -48.61
C ILE A 212 3.56 -15.07 -48.47
N LYS A 213 2.84 -16.13 -48.09
CA LYS A 213 3.39 -17.49 -47.99
C LYS A 213 3.94 -17.97 -49.33
N LYS A 214 3.18 -17.83 -50.42
CA LYS A 214 3.62 -18.17 -51.78
C LYS A 214 4.89 -17.40 -52.18
N PHE A 215 4.95 -16.09 -51.93
CA PHE A 215 6.13 -15.29 -52.27
C PHE A 215 7.36 -15.63 -51.44
N ILE A 216 7.19 -15.97 -50.16
CA ILE A 216 8.27 -16.45 -49.30
C ILE A 216 8.79 -17.79 -49.83
N GLN A 217 7.91 -18.74 -50.13
CA GLN A 217 8.26 -20.04 -50.69
C GLN A 217 9.03 -19.91 -52.01
N GLU A 218 8.53 -19.10 -52.95
CA GLU A 218 9.19 -18.85 -54.24
C GLU A 218 10.60 -18.26 -54.04
N LYS A 219 10.76 -17.35 -53.06
CA LYS A 219 12.07 -16.75 -52.73
C LYS A 219 13.03 -17.79 -52.14
N VAL A 220 12.54 -18.72 -51.31
CA VAL A 220 13.31 -19.82 -50.75
C VAL A 220 13.72 -20.81 -51.85
N GLU A 221 12.81 -21.22 -52.73
CA GLU A 221 13.11 -22.11 -53.86
C GLU A 221 14.17 -21.51 -54.79
N LYS A 222 14.04 -20.23 -55.15
CA LYS A 222 15.05 -19.53 -55.95
C LYS A 222 16.43 -19.54 -55.27
N ARG A 223 16.51 -19.42 -53.94
CA ARG A 223 17.77 -19.55 -53.19
C ARG A 223 18.31 -20.98 -53.22
N MET A 224 17.46 -21.99 -53.07
CA MET A 224 17.87 -23.39 -53.12
C MET A 224 18.39 -23.79 -54.50
N ARG A 225 17.69 -23.40 -55.59
CA ARG A 225 18.16 -23.63 -56.97
C ARG A 225 19.53 -23.00 -57.25
N LYS A 226 19.82 -21.84 -56.64
CA LYS A 226 21.14 -21.20 -56.75
C LYS A 226 22.24 -21.97 -56.00
N ARG A 227 21.92 -22.55 -54.83
CA ARG A 227 22.88 -23.35 -54.04
C ARG A 227 23.18 -24.71 -54.67
N ASN A 228 22.16 -25.34 -55.28
CA ASN A 228 22.30 -26.64 -55.94
C ASN A 228 22.85 -26.54 -57.38
N ARG A 229 23.43 -25.40 -57.79
CA ARG A 229 24.12 -25.33 -59.07
C ARG A 229 25.42 -26.12 -58.96
N PRO A 230 25.62 -27.18 -59.79
CA PRO A 230 26.89 -27.88 -59.79
C PRO A 230 28.00 -26.91 -60.17
N HIS A 231 29.09 -26.92 -59.41
CA HIS A 231 30.31 -26.22 -59.82
C HIS A 231 30.92 -27.00 -60.99
N LEU A 232 31.11 -26.32 -62.13
CA LEU A 232 31.92 -26.88 -63.20
C LEU A 232 33.36 -26.98 -62.70
N THR A 233 33.83 -28.20 -62.48
CA THR A 233 35.26 -28.51 -62.42
C THR A 233 35.77 -28.60 -63.85
N LEU A 234 36.85 -27.89 -64.15
CA LEU A 234 37.58 -28.05 -65.41
C LEU A 234 38.52 -29.24 -65.21
N ASP A 235 38.20 -30.35 -65.88
CA ASP A 235 39.08 -31.52 -66.02
C ASP A 235 40.14 -31.28 -67.10
#